data_AF-A0A6A8D7F4-F1
#
_entry.id   AF-A0A6A8D7F4-F1
#
_cell.length_a   1.000
_cell.length_b   1.000
_cell.length_c   1.000
_cell.angle_alpha   90.00
_cell.angle_beta   90.00
_cell.angle_gamma   90.00
#
_symmetry.space_group_name_H-M   'P 1'
#
loop_
_entity.id
_entity.type
_entity.pdbx_description
1 polymer ?
#
loop_
_entity_poly.entity_id
_entity_poly.type
_entity_poly.pdbx_seq_one_letter_code
_entity_poly.pdbx_strand_id
1 'polypeptide(L)'
;MKIFVKNDDGKVYEAFQVDENTYKFKAENKTFELSLTESEEVDVFSASTEKRKKNTTKVFFSNEDVLEQLREARKNRHSDFSYYSGDEVEFNKLVDEINSDR
;
A
#
# COMPACT_ATOMS: atom_id res chain seq x y z
N MET A 1 -10.30 -16.79 -16.77
CA MET A 1 -11.15 -16.28 -15.67
C MET A 1 -12.60 -16.56 -16.01
N LYS A 2 -13.47 -16.85 -15.04
CA LYS A 2 -14.91 -16.98 -15.28
C LYS A 2 -15.63 -15.89 -14.49
N ILE A 3 -16.52 -15.14 -15.14
CA ILE A 3 -17.31 -14.09 -14.50
C ILE A 3 -18.74 -14.60 -14.36
N PHE A 4 -19.26 -14.53 -13.14
CA PHE A 4 -20.66 -14.83 -12.84
C PHE A 4 -21.34 -13.56 -12.36
N VAL A 5 -22.48 -13.24 -12.96
CA VAL A 5 -23.31 -12.08 -12.59
C VAL A 5 -24.54 -12.58 -11.87
N LYS A 6 -24.79 -12.07 -10.66
CA LYS A 6 -25.98 -12.38 -9.87
C LYS A 6 -26.90 -11.17 -9.88
N ASN A 7 -28.17 -11.38 -10.21
CA ASN A 7 -29.19 -10.32 -10.10
C ASN A 7 -29.78 -10.25 -8.68
N ASP A 8 -30.62 -9.25 -8.41
CA ASP A 8 -31.27 -9.07 -7.09
C ASP A 8 -32.19 -10.23 -6.71
N ASP A 9 -32.78 -10.92 -7.70
CA ASP A 9 -33.59 -12.13 -7.48
C ASP A 9 -32.74 -13.38 -7.17
N GLY A 10 -31.43 -13.25 -7.21
CA GLY A 10 -30.47 -14.30 -6.94
C GLY A 10 -30.20 -15.28 -8.08
N LYS A 11 -30.73 -15.03 -9.28
CA LYS A 11 -30.38 -15.77 -10.51
C LYS A 11 -28.94 -15.44 -10.90
N VAL A 12 -28.21 -16.47 -11.32
CA VAL A 12 -26.80 -16.37 -11.71
C VAL A 12 -26.65 -16.62 -13.20
N TYR A 13 -25.87 -15.78 -13.86
CA TYR A 13 -25.57 -15.85 -15.29
C TYR A 13 -24.06 -15.93 -15.49
N GLU A 14 -23.60 -16.85 -16.33
CA GLU A 14 -22.21 -16.89 -16.78
C GLU A 14 -22.01 -15.86 -17.90
N ALA A 15 -21.00 -15.00 -17.75
CA ALA A 15 -20.62 -14.05 -18.78
C ALA A 15 -19.52 -14.63 -19.67
N PHE A 16 -19.71 -14.52 -20.97
CA PHE A 16 -18.80 -15.03 -21.99
C PHE A 16 -17.90 -13.90 -22.47
N GLN A 17 -16.60 -14.18 -22.51
CA GLN A 17 -15.62 -13.24 -23.02
C GLN A 17 -15.83 -13.04 -24.53
N VAL A 18 -15.86 -11.78 -24.96
CA VAL A 18 -16.00 -11.39 -26.37
C VAL A 18 -14.71 -10.80 -26.92
N ASP A 19 -14.01 -10.02 -26.09
CA ASP A 19 -12.66 -9.52 -26.36
C ASP A 19 -11.84 -9.51 -25.06
N GLU A 20 -10.64 -8.91 -25.09
CA GLU A 20 -9.71 -8.91 -23.96
C GLU A 20 -10.34 -8.42 -22.66
N ASN A 21 -11.19 -7.39 -22.72
CA ASN A 21 -11.75 -6.72 -21.56
C ASN A 21 -13.27 -6.76 -21.48
N THR A 22 -13.95 -7.23 -22.52
CA THR A 22 -15.41 -7.18 -22.64
C THR A 22 -16.03 -8.56 -22.53
N TYR A 23 -17.05 -8.65 -21.69
CA TYR A 23 -17.82 -9.85 -21.42
C TYR A 23 -19.30 -9.60 -21.69
N LYS A 24 -20.00 -10.59 -22.25
CA LYS A 24 -21.44 -10.50 -22.49
C LYS A 24 -22.19 -11.61 -21.80
N PHE A 25 -23.35 -11.28 -21.26
CA PHE A 25 -24.29 -12.27 -20.74
C PHE A 25 -25.71 -11.92 -21.16
N LYS A 26 -26.56 -12.95 -21.26
CA LYS A 26 -27.97 -12.80 -21.56
C LYS A 26 -28.78 -13.09 -20.30
N ALA A 27 -29.54 -12.11 -19.85
CA ALA A 27 -30.51 -12.29 -18.78
C ALA A 27 -31.91 -12.02 -19.33
N GLU A 28 -32.78 -13.00 -19.16
CA GLU A 28 -34.18 -13.01 -19.61
C GLU A 28 -34.27 -12.84 -21.15
N ASN A 29 -34.30 -11.60 -21.65
CA ASN A 29 -34.30 -11.27 -23.08
C ASN A 29 -33.41 -10.07 -23.43
N LYS A 30 -32.54 -9.65 -22.52
CA LYS A 30 -31.60 -8.56 -22.75
C LYS A 30 -30.19 -9.10 -22.76
N THR A 31 -29.38 -8.57 -23.67
CA THR A 31 -27.94 -8.79 -23.70
C THR A 31 -27.28 -7.64 -22.97
N PHE A 32 -26.47 -7.97 -21.99
CA PHE A 32 -25.69 -7.03 -21.21
C PHE A 32 -24.23 -7.16 -21.60
N GLU A 33 -23.54 -6.03 -21.58
CA GLU A 33 -22.11 -5.92 -21.87
C GLU A 33 -21.41 -5.38 -20.62
N LEU A 34 -20.28 -5.99 -20.29
CA LEU A 34 -19.50 -5.69 -19.12
C LEU A 34 -18.05 -5.51 -19.56
N SER A 35 -17.58 -4.27 -19.54
CA SER A 35 -16.19 -3.93 -19.87
C SER A 35 -15.41 -3.75 -18.58
N LEU A 36 -14.38 -4.56 -18.41
CA LEU A 36 -13.41 -4.42 -17.34
C LEU A 36 -12.36 -3.40 -17.79
N THR A 37 -12.48 -2.18 -17.29
CA THR A 37 -11.34 -1.27 -17.30
C THR A 37 -10.44 -1.64 -16.13
N GLU A 38 -9.15 -1.85 -16.39
CA GLU A 38 -8.17 -1.82 -15.32
C GLU A 38 -8.40 -0.52 -14.56
N SER A 39 -8.78 -0.62 -13.29
CA SER A 39 -8.67 0.54 -12.44
C SER A 39 -7.18 0.85 -12.46
N GLU A 40 -6.78 1.94 -13.12
CA GLU A 40 -5.64 2.70 -12.61
C GLU A 40 -5.93 2.75 -11.12
N GLU A 41 -5.10 2.08 -10.32
CA GLU A 41 -5.04 2.40 -8.92
C GLU A 41 -4.75 3.90 -8.93
N VAL A 42 -5.82 4.71 -8.84
CA VAL A 42 -5.71 5.96 -8.12
C VAL A 42 -5.15 5.46 -6.82
N ASP A 43 -3.88 5.74 -6.66
CA ASP A 43 -3.03 5.32 -5.59
C ASP A 43 -3.55 6.02 -4.32
N VAL A 44 -4.77 5.68 -3.90
CA VAL A 44 -5.40 6.08 -2.64
C VAL A 44 -4.64 5.38 -1.50
N PHE A 45 -3.82 4.38 -1.82
CA PHE A 45 -2.76 3.91 -0.95
C PHE A 45 -1.64 4.93 -0.80
N SER A 46 -1.17 5.67 -1.80
CA SER A 46 -0.06 6.62 -1.59
C SER A 46 -0.33 7.71 -0.53
N ALA A 47 -1.47 8.42 -0.60
CA ALA A 47 -1.77 9.52 0.32
C ALA A 47 -2.19 9.05 1.73
N SER A 48 -2.91 7.92 1.81
CA SER A 48 -3.27 7.26 3.08
C SER A 48 -2.05 6.65 3.76
N THR A 49 -1.10 6.13 2.97
CA THR A 49 0.11 5.47 3.47
C THR A 49 1.14 6.48 3.95
N GLU A 50 1.29 7.66 3.36
CA GLU A 50 2.18 8.68 3.95
C GLU A 50 1.68 9.16 5.31
N LYS A 51 0.39 9.48 5.43
CA LYS A 51 -0.18 9.92 6.71
C LYS A 51 -0.14 8.81 7.76
N ARG A 52 -0.40 7.56 7.36
CA ARG A 52 -0.26 6.39 8.23
C ARG A 52 1.21 6.13 8.59
N LYS A 53 2.14 6.19 7.64
CA LYS A 53 3.59 6.10 7.87
C LYS A 53 4.02 7.18 8.86
N LYS A 54 3.72 8.46 8.60
CA LYS A 54 4.01 9.57 9.53
C LYS A 54 3.42 9.35 10.92
N ASN A 55 2.17 8.91 11.02
CA ASN A 55 1.56 8.64 12.32
C ASN A 55 2.22 7.47 13.05
N THR A 56 2.50 6.37 12.35
CA THR A 56 3.17 5.19 12.90
C THR A 56 4.60 5.53 13.33
N THR A 57 5.37 6.21 12.47
CA THR A 57 6.71 6.73 12.74
C THR A 57 6.70 7.66 13.95
N LYS A 58 5.72 8.56 14.05
CA LYS A 58 5.55 9.44 15.22
C LYS A 58 5.26 8.68 16.50
N VAL A 59 4.44 7.63 16.46
CA VAL A 59 4.15 6.79 17.63
C VAL A 59 5.41 6.04 18.10
N PHE A 60 6.20 5.49 17.17
CA PHE A 60 7.48 4.86 17.50
C PHE A 60 8.47 5.85 18.12
N PHE A 61 8.56 7.08 17.59
CA PHE A 61 9.45 8.12 18.11
C PHE A 61 8.89 8.91 19.30
N SER A 62 7.65 8.64 19.71
CA SER A 62 7.12 9.17 20.98
C SER A 62 7.52 8.30 22.17
N ASN A 63 8.09 7.12 21.93
CA ASN A 63 8.59 6.22 22.97
C ASN A 63 10.08 6.52 23.24
N GLU A 64 10.40 7.01 24.44
CA GLU A 64 11.77 7.39 24.82
C GLU A 64 12.72 6.18 24.84
N ASP A 65 12.24 4.97 25.15
CA ASP A 65 13.08 3.76 25.14
C ASP A 65 13.55 3.43 23.70
N VAL A 66 12.68 3.66 22.71
CA VAL A 66 13.00 3.46 21.29
C VAL A 66 14.00 4.53 20.83
N LEU A 67 13.86 5.77 21.31
CA LEU A 67 14.81 6.85 21.02
C LEU A 67 16.18 6.59 21.64
N GLU A 68 16.24 6.07 22.86
CA GLU A 68 17.49 5.72 23.53
C GLU A 68 18.23 4.60 22.78
N GLN A 69 17.51 3.54 22.39
CA GLN A 69 18.07 2.46 21.57
C GLN A 69 18.63 2.96 20.22
N LEU A 70 17.97 3.91 19.56
CA LEU A 70 18.47 4.50 18.32
C LEU A 70 19.71 5.38 18.53
N ARG A 71 19.76 6.13 19.64
CA ARG A 71 20.94 6.92 20.03
C ARG A 71 22.13 6.02 20.36
N GLU A 72 21.89 4.92 21.08
CA GLU A 72 22.93 3.92 21.36
C GLU A 72 23.39 3.20 20.10
N ALA A 73 22.47 2.83 19.20
CA ALA A 73 22.82 2.24 17.91
C ALA A 73 23.68 3.19 17.06
N ARG A 74 23.42 4.51 17.09
CA ARG A 74 24.26 5.52 16.44
C ARG A 74 25.66 5.57 17.05
N LYS A 75 25.78 5.56 18.38
CA LYS A 75 27.08 5.60 19.09
C LYS A 75 27.89 4.32 18.88
N ASN A 76 27.21 3.18 18.82
CA ASN A 76 27.82 1.85 18.67
C ASN A 76 28.02 1.46 17.19
N ARG A 77 27.70 2.35 16.24
CA ARG A 77 27.97 2.13 14.81
C ARG A 77 29.47 2.20 14.58
N HIS A 78 30.11 1.04 14.49
CA HIS A 78 31.45 0.94 13.93
C HIS A 78 31.35 1.23 12.42
N SER A 79 32.22 2.10 11.90
CA SER A 79 32.26 2.48 10.48
C SER A 79 32.32 1.27 9.53
N ASP A 80 32.82 0.14 10.03
CA ASP A 80 33.17 -1.03 9.24
C ASP A 80 32.07 -2.12 9.25
N PHE A 81 31.05 -1.99 10.11
CA PHE A 81 29.96 -2.97 10.24
C PHE A 81 28.59 -2.32 10.14
N SER A 82 28.29 -1.77 8.96
CA SER A 82 26.97 -1.25 8.60
C SER A 82 26.04 -2.41 8.19
N TYR A 83 25.48 -3.14 9.15
CA TYR A 83 24.55 -4.24 8.86
C TYR A 83 23.12 -3.80 8.52
N TYR A 84 22.75 -2.53 8.72
CA TYR A 84 21.35 -2.09 8.67
C TYR A 84 20.96 -1.06 7.60
N SER A 85 21.87 -0.50 6.81
CA SER A 85 21.49 0.19 5.57
C SER A 85 22.69 0.39 4.66
N GLY A 86 22.44 0.30 3.35
CA GLY A 86 23.42 0.61 2.32
C GLY A 86 23.72 2.11 2.16
N ASP A 87 23.17 2.98 3.01
CA ASP A 87 23.42 4.42 2.94
C ASP A 87 23.36 5.07 4.33
N GLU A 88 24.47 5.67 4.74
CA GLU A 88 24.63 6.45 5.97
C GLU A 88 23.82 7.74 5.96
N VAL A 89 23.55 8.29 4.77
CA VAL A 89 22.83 9.55 4.59
C VAL A 89 21.38 9.42 5.04
N GLU A 90 20.73 8.30 4.73
CA GLU A 90 19.33 8.06 5.08
C GLU A 90 19.13 7.91 6.60
N PHE A 91 20.07 7.24 7.28
CA PHE A 91 20.04 7.11 8.74
C PHE A 91 20.27 8.47 9.44
N ASN A 92 21.24 9.26 8.99
CA ASN A 92 21.51 10.57 9.56
C ASN A 92 20.31 11.51 9.40
N LYS A 93 19.67 11.50 8.23
CA LYS A 93 18.44 12.26 7.97
C LYS A 93 17.31 11.89 8.94
N LEU A 94 17.13 10.60 9.21
CA LEU A 94 16.12 10.10 10.17
C LEU A 94 16.39 10.62 11.59
N VAL A 95 17.64 10.56 12.05
CA VAL A 95 18.02 11.05 13.39
C VAL A 95 17.87 12.56 13.50
N ASP A 96 18.19 13.31 12.45
CA ASP A 96 18.10 14.77 12.43
C ASP A 96 16.65 15.26 12.37
N GLU A 97 15.76 14.58 11.65
CA GLU A 97 14.32 14.89 11.62
C GLU A 97 13.69 14.74 13.02
N ILE A 98 14.10 13.72 13.79
CA ILE A 98 13.63 13.50 15.17
C ILE A 98 14.10 14.60 16.13
N ASN A 99 15.30 15.15 15.94
CA ASN A 99 15.84 16.21 16.81
C ASN A 99 15.30 17.60 16.47
N SER A 100 14.74 17.78 15.26
CA SER A 100 14.27 19.07 14.76
C SER A 100 12.83 19.41 15.19
N ASP A 101 12.04 18.41 15.62
CA ASP A 101 10.64 18.55 16.06
C ASP A 101 10.49 18.87 17.58
N ARG A 102 11.56 19.37 18.22
CA ARG A 102 11.64 19.71 19.64
C ARG A 102 11.86 21.20 19.84
#